data_AF-A0A941CZC5-F1
#
_entry.id   AF-A0A941CZC5-F1
#
_cell.length_a   1.000
_cell.length_b   1.000
_cell.length_c   1.000
_cell.angle_alpha   90.00
_cell.angle_beta   90.00
_cell.angle_gamma   90.00
#
_symmetry.space_group_name_H-M   'P 1'
#
loop_
_entity.id
_entity.type
_entity.pdbx_description
1 polymer ?
#
loop_
_entity_poly.entity_id
_entity_poly.type
_entity_poly.pdbx_seq_one_letter_code
_entity_poly.pdbx_strand_id
1 'polypeptide(L)' 'MSTRVYIAAILGLMVAGVLFGMGAIPVLMIPALSAKADVLLPIVVILSIVLTPPIAWKMAPKLTVKPPAP' A
#
# COMPACT_ATOMS: atom_id res chain seq x y z
N MET A 1 -7.69 19.06 -10.30
CA MET A 1 -7.13 17.79 -9.77
C MET A 1 -6.30 17.17 -10.88
N SER A 2 -4.98 17.05 -10.74
CA SER A 2 -4.15 16.42 -11.78
C SER A 2 -4.53 14.94 -11.89
N THR A 3 -4.66 14.41 -13.11
CA THR A 3 -4.92 12.98 -13.39
C THR A 3 -4.03 12.05 -12.57
N ARG A 4 -2.80 12.50 -12.28
CA ARG A 4 -1.82 11.80 -11.45
C ARG A 4 -2.26 11.62 -9.99
N VAL A 5 -2.91 12.62 -9.39
CA VAL A 5 -3.40 12.56 -8.00
C VAL A 5 -4.59 11.61 -7.92
N TYR A 6 -5.47 11.62 -8.92
CA TYR A 6 -6.61 10.71 -9.00
C TYR A 6 -6.16 9.25 -9.11
N ILE A 7 -5.24 8.96 -10.05
CA ILE A 7 -4.66 7.61 -10.20
C ILE A 7 -3.94 7.18 -8.92
N ALA A 8 -3.13 8.07 -8.32
CA ALA A 8 -2.43 7.75 -7.07
C ALA A 8 -3.40 7.48 -5.90
N ALA A 9 -4.54 8.18 -5.82
CA ALA A 9 -5.53 7.95 -4.78
C ALA A 9 -6.20 6.58 -4.91
N ILE A 10 -6.60 6.19 -6.11
CA ILE A 10 -7.21 4.86 -6.38
C ILE A 10 -6.18 3.76 -6.11
N LEU A 11 -4.95 3.92 -6.61
CA LEU A 11 -3.87 2.97 -6.34
C LEU A 11 -3.53 2.88 -4.85
N GLY A 12 -3.63 4.00 -4.13
CA GLY A 12 -3.35 4.05 -2.71
C GLY A 12 -4.19 3.05 -1.91
N LEU A 13 -5.47 2.91 -2.25
CA LEU A 13 -6.34 1.93 -1.59
C LEU A 13 -5.89 0.48 -1.83
N MET A 14 -5.49 0.16 -3.06
CA MET A 14 -4.99 -1.18 -3.39
C MET A 14 -3.63 -1.46 -2.75
N VAL A 15 -2.70 -0.50 -2.82
CA VAL A 15 -1.37 -0.61 -2.21
C VAL A 15 -1.49 -0.78 -0.69
N ALA A 16 -2.35 -0.01 -0.03
CA ALA A 16 -2.59 -0.15 1.41
C ALA A 16 -3.09 -1.55 1.76
N GLY A 17 -4.04 -2.10 0.99
CA GLY A 17 -4.56 -3.45 1.19
C GLY A 17 -3.51 -4.54 1.00
N VAL A 18 -2.66 -4.42 -0.03
CA VAL A 18 -1.58 -5.39 -0.30
C VAL A 18 -0.52 -5.32 0.81
N LEU A 19 -0.08 -4.14 1.20
CA LEU A 19 0.90 -3.96 2.29
C LEU A 19 0.37 -4.50 3.62
N PHE A 20 -0.90 -4.23 3.92
CA PHE A 20 -1.54 -4.76 5.12
C PHE A 20 -1.58 -6.29 5.07
N GLY A 21 -2.02 -6.89 3.96
CA GLY A 21 -2.03 -8.34 3.80
C GLY A 21 -0.64 -8.97 3.94
N MET A 22 0.37 -8.37 3.32
CA MET A 22 1.76 -8.83 3.41
C MET A 22 2.31 -8.79 4.84
N GLY A 23 1.87 -7.85 5.68
CA GLY A 23 2.26 -7.78 7.08
C GLY A 23 1.40 -8.63 8.02
N ALA A 24 0.08 -8.65 7.80
CA ALA A 24 -0.87 -9.34 8.67
C ALA A 24 -0.79 -10.86 8.53
N ILE A 25 -0.62 -11.39 7.32
CA ILE A 25 -0.50 -12.84 7.07
C ILE A 25 0.62 -13.46 7.92
N PRO A 26 1.89 -13.00 7.87
CA PRO A 26 2.96 -13.61 8.67
C PRO A 26 2.76 -13.40 10.17
N VAL A 27 2.17 -12.27 10.60
CA VAL A 27 1.85 -12.03 12.02
C VAL A 27 0.88 -13.09 12.55
N LEU A 28 -0.13 -13.45 11.75
CA LEU A 28 -1.16 -14.41 12.16
C LEU A 28 -0.75 -15.87 11.93
N MET A 29 0.07 -16.15 10.93
CA MET A 29 0.52 -17.51 10.60
C MET A 29 1.63 -18.01 11.53
N ILE A 30 2.43 -17.13 12.12
CA ILE A 30 3.54 -17.52 13.01
C ILE A 30 3.06 -17.46 14.47
N PRO A 31 2.99 -18.59 15.21
CA PRO A 31 2.44 -18.61 16.57
C PRO A 31 3.13 -17.63 17.54
N ALA A 32 4.45 -17.46 17.41
CA ALA A 32 5.24 -16.53 18.23
C ALA A 32 4.92 -15.04 17.97
N LEU A 33 4.46 -14.70 16.76
CA LEU A 33 4.02 -13.34 16.41
C LEU A 33 2.54 -13.16 16.74
N SER A 34 1.73 -14.20 16.56
CA SER A 34 0.29 -14.18 16.85
C SER A 34 0.01 -13.88 18.33
N ALA A 35 0.89 -14.35 19.24
CA ALA A 35 0.85 -13.99 20.66
C ALA A 35 1.01 -12.48 20.95
N LYS A 36 1.49 -11.70 19.96
CA LYS A 36 1.67 -10.24 20.02
C LYS A 36 0.83 -9.52 18.96
N ALA A 37 -0.21 -10.17 18.43
CA ALA A 37 -1.02 -9.61 17.35
C ALA A 37 -1.72 -8.30 17.74
N ASP A 38 -2.06 -8.15 19.02
CA ASP A 38 -2.60 -6.94 19.64
C ASP A 38 -1.69 -5.70 19.45
N VAL A 39 -0.37 -5.89 19.43
CA VAL A 39 0.60 -4.81 19.20
C VAL A 39 1.08 -4.79 17.75
N LEU A 40 1.31 -5.95 17.14
CA LEU A 40 1.87 -6.06 15.79
C LEU A 40 0.89 -5.63 14.70
N LEU A 41 -0.40 -5.93 14.83
CA LEU A 41 -1.39 -5.54 13.81
C LEU A 41 -1.54 -4.00 13.70
N PRO A 42 -1.68 -3.22 14.80
CA PRO A 42 -1.66 -1.76 14.72
C PRO A 42 -0.38 -1.22 14.07
N ILE A 43 0.79 -1.81 14.38
CA ILE A 43 2.07 -1.42 13.76
C ILE A 43 2.03 -1.67 12.25
N VAL A 44 1.55 -2.83 11.81
CA VAL A 44 1.41 -3.16 10.37
C VAL A 44 0.48 -2.17 9.67
N VAL A 45 -0.62 -1.76 10.31
CA VAL A 45 -1.54 -0.75 9.76
C VAL A 45 -0.84 0.59 9.61
N ILE A 46 -0.15 1.07 10.64
CA ILE A 46 0.58 2.35 10.59
C ILE A 46 1.65 2.30 9.50
N LEU A 47 2.44 1.22 9.43
CA LEU A 47 3.44 1.03 8.38
C LEU A 47 2.83 1.02 6.98
N SER A 48 1.69 0.36 6.81
CA SER A 48 0.97 0.32 5.53
C SER A 48 0.50 1.71 5.12
N ILE A 49 -0.06 2.50 6.03
CA ILE A 49 -0.50 3.88 5.77
C ILE A 49 0.70 4.77 5.41
N VAL A 50 1.82 4.67 6.13
CA VAL A 50 3.01 5.49 5.88
C VAL A 50 3.68 5.13 4.55
N LEU A 51 3.74 3.85 4.20
CA LEU A 51 4.35 3.37 2.96
C LEU A 51 3.46 3.55 1.72
N THR A 52 2.15 3.68 1.90
CA THR A 52 1.19 3.78 0.78
C THR A 52 1.42 5.02 -0.10
N PRO A 53 1.48 6.27 0.42
CA PRO A 53 1.69 7.47 -0.40
C PRO A 53 2.95 7.42 -1.28
N PRO A 54 4.15 7.07 -0.78
CA PRO A 54 5.35 7.04 -1.63
C PRO A 54 5.29 5.93 -2.68
N ILE A 55 4.68 4.78 -2.39
CA ILE A 55 4.54 3.68 -3.36
C ILE A 55 3.53 4.05 -4.44
N ALA A 56 2.35 4.54 -4.06
CA ALA A 56 1.30 4.95 -5.00
C ALA A 56 1.78 6.06 -5.95
N TRP A 57 2.54 7.03 -5.44
CA TRP A 57 3.07 8.13 -6.26
C TRP A 57 4.14 7.67 -7.26
N LYS A 58 4.97 6.68 -6.88
CA LYS A 58 5.94 6.06 -7.80
C LYS A 58 5.26 5.21 -8.89
N MET A 59 4.11 4.61 -8.61
CA MET A 59 3.35 3.81 -9.59
C MET A 59 2.51 4.65 -10.53
N ALA A 60 1.94 5.78 -10.06
CA ALA A 60 1.08 6.66 -10.86
C ALA A 60 1.60 7.05 -12.27
N PRO A 61 2.89 7.44 -12.48
CA PRO A 61 3.37 7.80 -13.82
C PRO A 61 3.45 6.60 -14.78
N LYS A 62 3.59 5.36 -14.27
CA LYS A 62 3.70 4.15 -15.10
C LYS A 62 2.36 3.73 -15.70
N LEU A 63 1.25 4.15 -15.10
CA LEU A 63 -0.10 3.83 -15.55
C LEU A 63 -0.71 4.92 -16.43
N THR A 64 0.01 6.01 -16.65
CA THR A 64 -0.42 7.06 -17.57
C THR A 64 0.05 6.68 -18.96
N VAL A 65 -0.88 6.47 -19.90
CA VAL A 65 -0.54 6.26 -21.31
C VAL A 65 -0.01 7.59 -21.84
N LYS A 66 1.26 7.62 -22.28
CA LYS A 66 1.81 8.74 -23.05
C LYS A 66 1.20 8.64 -24.45
N PRO A 67 0.48 9.66 -24.96
CA PRO A 67 0.02 9.66 -26.34
C PRO A 67 1.22 9.46 -27.29
N PRO A 68 1.06 8.73 -28.41
CA PRO A 68 2.11 8.65 -29.43
C PRO A 68 2.50 10.07 -29.87
N ALA A 69 3.79 10.32 -30.02
CA ALA A 69 4.29 11.62 -30.49
C ALA A 69 3.78 11.86 -31.93
N PRO A 70 3.43 13.10 -32.30
CA PRO A 70 2.94 13.45 -33.63
C PRO A 70 4.00 13.25 -34.72
#